data_AF-A0A944RWV1-F1
#
_entry.id   AF-A0A944RWV1-F1
#
_cell.length_a   1.000
_cell.length_b   1.000
_cell.length_c   1.000
_cell.angle_alpha   90.00
_cell.angle_beta   90.00
_cell.angle_gamma   90.00
#
_symmetry.space_group_name_H-M   'P 1'
#
loop_
_entity.id
_entity.type
_entity.pdbx_description
1 polymer ?
#
loop_
_entity_poly.entity_id
_entity_poly.type
_entity_poly.pdbx_seq_one_letter_code
_entity_poly.pdbx_strand_id
1 'polypeptide(L)'
;MGCLNSAVIPAPVDKVWAALRDFHNLDAFPNVVTKLDKVGEASGTQVGAKRVLNDAFHETLVGLDDKARVLRYSIDDGPEATSKDNVSGYVGEVRVFPVTDSDQTFVQWSSSWDHSGGGVAEFCTPIYQALLGDLKSTFS
;
A
#
# COMPACT_ATOMS: atom_id res chain seq x y z
N MET A 1 -15.61 -4.08 8.34
CA MET A 1 -14.60 -5.13 8.59
C MET A 1 -13.55 -4.95 7.50
N GLY A 2 -12.28 -4.74 7.88
CA GLY A 2 -11.18 -4.50 6.94
C GLY A 2 -10.94 -5.64 5.95
N CYS A 3 -10.00 -5.48 5.02
CA CYS A 3 -9.50 -6.59 4.21
C CYS A 3 -8.00 -6.83 4.45
N LEU A 4 -7.55 -8.07 4.23
CA LEU A 4 -6.16 -8.49 4.38
C LEU A 4 -5.81 -9.44 3.23
N ASN A 5 -4.70 -9.16 2.57
CA ASN A 5 -4.10 -10.00 1.55
C ASN A 5 -2.61 -10.14 1.84
N SER A 6 -2.00 -11.25 1.43
CA SER A 6 -0.59 -11.50 1.68
C SER A 6 0.06 -12.32 0.57
N ALA A 7 1.37 -12.17 0.40
CA ALA A 7 2.16 -12.99 -0.51
C ALA A 7 3.56 -13.25 0.04
N VAL A 8 4.18 -14.32 -0.44
CA VAL A 8 5.61 -14.57 -0.26
C VAL A 8 6.35 -14.10 -1.52
N ILE A 9 7.30 -13.19 -1.31
CA ILE A 9 8.14 -12.57 -2.34
C ILE A 9 9.50 -13.27 -2.34
N PRO A 10 10.00 -13.73 -3.50
CA PRO A 10 11.23 -14.52 -3.61
C PRO A 10 12.50 -13.66 -3.53
N ALA A 11 12.59 -12.77 -2.53
CA ALA A 11 13.75 -11.91 -2.29
C ALA A 11 13.97 -11.63 -0.80
N PRO A 12 15.21 -11.29 -0.38
CA PRO A 12 15.51 -10.93 1.00
C PRO A 12 14.77 -9.69 1.47
N VAL A 13 14.44 -9.67 2.77
CA VAL A 13 13.59 -8.65 3.41
C VAL A 13 14.06 -7.21 3.20
N ASP A 14 15.37 -6.97 3.19
CA ASP A 14 15.93 -5.63 3.02
C ASP A 14 15.70 -5.10 1.60
N LYS A 15 15.75 -5.98 0.58
CA LYS A 15 15.47 -5.60 -0.81
C LYS A 15 13.99 -5.28 -1.01
N VAL A 16 13.11 -6.14 -0.48
CA VAL A 16 11.66 -5.94 -0.58
C VAL A 16 11.25 -4.68 0.18
N TRP A 17 11.78 -4.45 1.38
CA TRP A 17 11.49 -3.22 2.13
C TRP A 17 12.01 -1.97 1.42
N ALA A 18 13.20 -2.00 0.83
CA ALA A 18 13.73 -0.87 0.07
C ALA A 18 12.82 -0.47 -1.11
N ALA A 19 12.17 -1.44 -1.76
CA ALA A 19 11.20 -1.18 -2.83
C ALA A 19 9.84 -0.65 -2.35
N LEU A 20 9.49 -0.85 -1.08
CA LEU A 20 8.16 -0.49 -0.53
C LEU A 20 8.18 0.75 0.34
N ARG A 21 9.31 1.07 0.99
CA ARG A 21 9.39 2.08 2.06
C ARG A 21 9.19 3.52 1.58
N ASP A 22 9.46 3.79 0.30
CA ASP A 22 9.31 5.12 -0.28
C ASP A 22 7.91 5.25 -0.86
N PHE A 23 7.06 6.04 -0.21
CA PHE A 23 5.67 6.28 -0.61
C PHE A 23 5.53 6.95 -1.97
N HIS A 24 6.57 7.56 -2.53
CA HIS A 24 6.53 8.12 -3.88
C HIS A 24 7.19 7.22 -4.93
N ASN A 25 7.77 6.09 -4.51
CA ASN A 25 8.27 5.07 -5.41
C ASN A 25 7.24 3.93 -5.53
N LEU A 26 6.77 3.68 -6.75
CA LEU A 26 5.85 2.58 -7.06
C LEU A 26 6.35 1.74 -8.24
N ASP A 27 7.67 1.75 -8.50
CA ASP A 27 8.29 1.00 -9.61
C ASP A 27 8.04 -0.51 -9.53
N ALA A 28 7.77 -1.03 -8.33
CA ALA A 28 7.42 -2.43 -8.09
C ALA A 28 5.97 -2.80 -8.49
N PHE A 29 5.17 -1.84 -9.00
CA PHE A 29 3.76 -2.03 -9.32
C PHE A 29 3.36 -1.56 -10.74
N PRO A 30 4.11 -1.97 -11.79
CA PRO A 30 3.98 -1.38 -13.12
C PRO A 30 2.63 -1.65 -13.82
N ASN A 31 1.88 -2.68 -13.41
CA ASN A 31 0.58 -3.00 -14.03
C ASN A 31 -0.60 -2.41 -13.25
N VAL A 32 -0.41 -2.08 -11.97
CA VAL A 32 -1.46 -1.48 -11.13
C VAL A 32 -1.37 0.05 -11.11
N VAL A 33 -0.16 0.61 -11.10
CA VAL A 33 0.07 2.05 -10.99
C VAL A 33 0.61 2.56 -12.32
N THR A 34 -0.24 3.25 -13.08
CA THR A 34 0.12 3.84 -14.36
C THR A 34 0.49 5.31 -14.25
N LYS A 35 0.06 5.98 -13.17
CA LYS A 35 0.34 7.38 -12.90
C LYS A 35 0.47 7.66 -11.41
N LEU A 36 1.47 8.46 -11.05
CA LEU A 36 1.63 9.03 -9.72
C LEU A 36 1.88 10.54 -9.86
N ASP A 37 1.05 11.33 -9.20
CA ASP A 37 1.27 12.76 -9.02
C ASP A 37 1.62 13.05 -7.57
N LYS A 38 2.84 13.53 -7.31
CA LYS A 38 3.24 14.00 -5.98
C LYS A 38 2.47 15.27 -5.63
N VAL A 39 1.92 15.33 -4.42
CA VAL A 39 1.23 16.53 -3.92
C VAL A 39 2.04 17.15 -2.79
N GLY A 40 2.49 18.39 -2.99
CA GLY A 40 3.31 19.14 -2.04
C GLY A 40 4.79 18.77 -2.07
N GLU A 41 5.54 19.27 -1.08
CA GLU A 41 7.02 19.21 -1.09
C GLU A 41 7.60 18.01 -0.31
N ALA A 42 6.86 17.43 0.63
CA ALA A 42 7.33 16.33 1.47
C ALA A 42 7.82 15.14 0.63
N SER A 43 8.96 14.55 0.99
CA SER A 43 9.48 13.34 0.32
C SER A 43 8.63 12.11 0.63
N GLY A 44 8.67 11.08 -0.20
CA GLY A 44 7.89 9.85 0.01
C GLY A 44 8.27 9.05 1.26
N THR A 45 9.35 9.43 1.96
CA THR A 45 9.72 8.86 3.27
C THR A 45 9.34 9.76 4.45
N GLN A 46 8.71 10.90 4.20
CA GLN A 46 8.30 11.85 5.23
C GLN A 46 6.79 11.71 5.52
N VAL A 47 6.44 11.39 6.76
CA VAL A 47 5.02 11.37 7.21
C VAL A 47 4.36 12.71 6.87
N GLY A 48 3.16 12.64 6.30
CA GLY A 48 2.42 13.77 5.73
C GLY A 48 2.64 13.95 4.22
N ALA A 49 3.51 13.17 3.58
CA ALA A 49 3.63 13.11 2.12
C ALA A 49 2.33 12.67 1.48
N LYS A 50 2.00 13.29 0.33
CA LYS A 50 0.74 13.05 -0.36
C LYS A 50 0.98 12.66 -1.81
N ARG A 51 0.05 11.89 -2.38
CA ARG A 51 0.06 11.50 -3.79
C ARG A 51 -1.35 11.34 -4.34
N VAL A 52 -1.48 11.45 -5.65
CA VAL A 52 -2.65 11.00 -6.40
C VAL A 52 -2.22 9.85 -7.30
N LEU A 53 -2.88 8.69 -7.18
CA LEU A 53 -2.61 7.52 -8.02
C LEU A 53 -3.69 7.36 -9.07
N ASN A 54 -3.28 7.16 -10.32
CA ASN A 54 -4.15 6.90 -11.47
C ASN A 54 -5.32 7.91 -11.59
N ASP A 55 -5.09 9.17 -11.21
CA ASP A 55 -6.10 10.24 -11.15
C ASP A 55 -7.33 9.92 -10.28
N ALA A 56 -7.23 8.93 -9.38
CA ALA A 56 -8.35 8.39 -8.65
C ALA A 56 -8.14 8.37 -7.14
N PHE A 57 -7.01 7.84 -6.65
CA PHE A 57 -6.78 7.67 -5.22
C PHE A 57 -5.93 8.80 -4.68
N HIS A 58 -6.53 9.62 -3.80
CA HIS A 58 -5.83 10.65 -3.06
C HIS A 58 -5.36 10.06 -1.73
N GLU A 59 -4.06 9.96 -1.53
CA GLU A 59 -3.50 9.28 -0.38
C GLU A 59 -2.51 10.16 0.39
N THR A 60 -2.49 10.00 1.72
CA THR A 60 -1.52 10.63 2.62
C THR A 60 -0.76 9.56 3.39
N LEU A 61 0.58 9.67 3.45
CA LEU A 61 1.42 8.84 4.31
C LEU A 61 1.21 9.24 5.77
N VAL A 62 0.71 8.32 6.59
CA VAL A 62 0.40 8.56 8.02
C VAL A 62 1.36 7.85 8.96
N GLY A 63 2.18 6.92 8.47
CA GLY A 63 3.20 6.28 9.28
C GLY A 63 4.25 5.55 8.45
N LEU A 64 5.50 5.65 8.88
CA LEU A 64 6.61 4.89 8.34
C LEU A 64 7.52 4.46 9.49
N ASP A 65 7.74 3.17 9.64
CA ASP A 65 8.64 2.59 10.64
C ASP A 65 9.58 1.60 9.97
N ASP A 66 10.83 2.03 9.74
CA ASP A 66 11.86 1.21 9.11
C ASP A 66 12.31 0.03 9.98
N LYS A 67 12.21 0.14 11.31
CA LYS A 67 12.60 -0.95 12.21
C LYS A 67 11.55 -2.05 12.21
N ALA A 68 10.28 -1.67 12.22
CA ALA A 68 9.16 -2.61 12.14
C ALA A 68 8.82 -3.02 10.69
N ARG A 69 9.39 -2.33 9.67
CA ARG A 69 9.08 -2.47 8.24
C ARG A 69 7.59 -2.33 7.97
N VAL A 70 7.05 -1.21 8.45
CA VAL A 70 5.64 -0.87 8.35
C VAL A 70 5.48 0.48 7.65
N LEU A 71 4.63 0.51 6.62
CA LEU A 71 4.16 1.72 5.97
C LEU A 71 2.64 1.80 6.17
N ARG A 72 2.13 2.97 6.57
CA ARG A 72 0.70 3.25 6.72
C ARG A 72 0.31 4.48 5.94
N TYR A 73 -0.81 4.42 5.25
CA TYR A 73 -1.36 5.53 4.48
C TYR A 73 -2.87 5.62 4.67
N SER A 74 -3.43 6.82 4.54
CA SER A 74 -4.86 7.05 4.42
C SER A 74 -5.27 7.16 2.96
N ILE A 75 -6.51 6.77 2.66
CA ILE A 75 -7.20 7.21 1.44
C ILE A 75 -8.08 8.39 1.86
N ASP A 76 -7.72 9.58 1.40
CA ASP A 76 -8.39 10.85 1.74
C ASP A 76 -9.59 11.10 0.82
N ASP A 77 -9.51 10.65 -0.44
CA ASP A 77 -10.62 10.59 -1.39
C ASP A 77 -10.33 9.55 -2.48
N GLY A 78 -11.37 9.05 -3.14
CA GLY A 78 -11.24 7.94 -4.07
C GLY A 78 -12.47 7.65 -4.92
N PRO A 79 -12.44 6.55 -5.69
CA PRO A 79 -13.62 5.98 -6.34
C PRO A 79 -14.77 5.74 -5.36
N GLU A 80 -16.00 5.55 -5.85
CA GLU A 80 -17.22 5.43 -5.03
C GLU A 80 -17.05 4.57 -3.76
N ALA A 81 -16.43 3.39 -3.88
CA ALA A 81 -16.22 2.48 -2.76
C ALA A 81 -15.26 3.01 -1.68
N THR A 82 -14.34 3.91 -2.02
CA THR A 82 -13.34 4.50 -1.09
C THR A 82 -13.41 6.03 -1.07
N SER A 83 -14.53 6.62 -1.51
CA SER A 83 -14.73 8.06 -1.49
C SER A 83 -14.87 8.54 -0.05
N LYS A 84 -14.56 9.82 0.19
CA LYS A 84 -14.71 10.44 1.52
C LYS A 84 -16.15 10.43 2.05
N ASP A 85 -17.12 10.32 1.15
CA ASP A 85 -18.55 10.27 1.50
C ASP A 85 -18.99 8.83 1.85
N ASN A 86 -18.30 7.81 1.33
CA ASN A 86 -18.61 6.40 1.61
C ASN A 86 -17.81 5.82 2.78
N VAL A 87 -16.56 6.26 2.99
CA VAL A 87 -15.63 5.69 3.97
C VAL A 87 -14.99 6.79 4.82
N SER A 88 -14.91 6.55 6.14
CA SER A 88 -14.19 7.42 7.07
C SER A 88 -13.12 6.64 7.84
N GLY A 89 -11.99 7.30 8.08
CA GLY A 89 -10.88 6.71 8.84
C GLY A 89 -10.16 5.57 8.10
N TYR A 90 -10.17 5.54 6.76
CA TYR A 90 -9.48 4.50 6.01
C TYR A 90 -7.98 4.55 6.27
N VAL A 91 -7.40 3.41 6.67
CA VAL A 91 -5.96 3.21 6.82
C VAL A 91 -5.55 1.92 6.11
N GLY A 92 -4.70 2.04 5.11
CA GLY A 92 -3.92 0.94 4.55
C GLY A 92 -2.63 0.74 5.34
N GLU A 93 -2.26 -0.51 5.60
CA GLU A 93 -1.00 -0.91 6.24
C GLU A 93 -0.31 -1.96 5.36
N VAL A 94 0.94 -1.67 4.99
CA VAL A 94 1.88 -2.63 4.41
C VAL A 94 2.87 -3.01 5.49
N ARG A 95 3.02 -4.31 5.75
CA ARG A 95 3.99 -4.84 6.70
C ARG A 95 4.79 -5.97 6.07
N VAL A 96 6.09 -5.98 6.36
CA VAL A 96 7.04 -6.90 5.75
C VAL A 96 7.79 -7.70 6.82
N PHE A 97 7.89 -9.01 6.63
CA PHE A 97 8.56 -9.92 7.55
C PHE A 97 9.55 -10.82 6.80
N PRO A 98 10.73 -11.11 7.37
CA PRO A 98 11.62 -12.12 6.81
C PRO A 98 11.03 -13.51 6.98
N VAL A 99 11.12 -14.33 5.93
CA VAL A 99 10.90 -15.77 5.99
C VAL A 99 12.28 -16.42 6.12
N THR A 100 12.70 -16.65 7.37
CA THR A 100 14.11 -16.91 7.70
C THR A 100 14.61 -18.29 7.28
N ASP A 101 13.72 -19.24 6.97
CA ASP A 101 14.10 -20.58 6.52
C ASP A 101 14.53 -20.63 5.05
N SER A 102 14.14 -19.63 4.25
CA SER A 102 14.24 -19.61 2.79
C SER A 102 14.84 -18.32 2.23
N ASP A 103 15.20 -17.37 3.09
CA ASP A 103 15.68 -16.02 2.72
C ASP A 103 14.69 -15.26 1.79
N GLN A 104 13.39 -15.56 1.98
CA GLN A 104 12.27 -14.92 1.30
C GLN A 104 11.61 -13.87 2.21
N THR A 105 10.57 -13.21 1.69
CA THR A 105 9.85 -12.17 2.43
C THR A 105 8.36 -12.42 2.42
N PHE A 106 7.72 -12.38 3.59
CA PHE A 106 6.28 -12.37 3.73
C PHE A 106 5.79 -10.92 3.78
N VAL A 107 4.95 -10.54 2.83
CA VAL A 107 4.34 -9.21 2.75
C VAL A 107 2.86 -9.33 3.06
N GLN A 108 2.40 -8.52 4.00
CA GLN A 108 0.99 -8.35 4.34
C GLN A 108 0.54 -6.96 3.89
N TRP A 109 -0.58 -6.89 3.18
CA TRP A 109 -1.29 -5.66 2.86
C TRP A 109 -2.69 -5.73 3.46
N SER A 110 -3.00 -4.83 4.38
CA SER A 110 -4.28 -4.78 5.08
C SER A 110 -4.89 -3.38 5.04
N SER A 111 -6.21 -3.31 5.18
CA SER A 111 -6.92 -2.06 5.40
C SER A 111 -7.85 -2.14 6.61
N SER A 112 -8.14 -0.98 7.18
CA SER A 112 -9.14 -0.79 8.22
C SER A 112 -9.83 0.56 8.04
N TRP A 113 -11.00 0.74 8.62
CA TRP A 113 -11.77 1.98 8.60
C TRP A 113 -12.73 2.02 9.78
N ASP A 114 -13.15 3.23 10.16
CA ASP A 114 -14.07 3.44 11.28
C ASP A 114 -15.51 3.18 10.85
N HIS A 115 -15.92 3.76 9.73
CA HIS A 115 -17.25 3.58 9.14
C HIS A 115 -17.18 3.43 7.63
N SER A 116 -18.08 2.62 7.06
CA SER A 116 -18.29 2.55 5.62
C SER A 116 -19.75 2.29 5.24
N GLY A 117 -20.15 2.76 4.05
CA GLY A 117 -21.42 2.40 3.41
C GLY A 117 -21.45 0.99 2.79
N GLY A 118 -20.33 0.26 2.84
CA GLY A 118 -20.17 -1.08 2.27
C GLY A 118 -19.30 -1.12 1.01
N GLY A 119 -19.03 -2.33 0.49
CA GLY A 119 -18.30 -2.54 -0.77
C GLY A 119 -16.78 -2.29 -0.75
N VAL A 120 -16.26 -1.72 0.33
CA VAL A 120 -14.84 -1.34 0.45
C VAL A 120 -13.92 -2.56 0.36
N ALA A 121 -14.22 -3.63 1.09
CA ALA A 121 -13.39 -4.83 1.13
C ALA A 121 -13.38 -5.53 -0.23
N GLU A 122 -14.55 -5.67 -0.85
CA GLU A 122 -14.78 -6.28 -2.15
C GLU A 122 -14.04 -5.51 -3.26
N PHE A 123 -14.02 -4.19 -3.16
CA PHE A 123 -13.30 -3.31 -4.08
C PHE A 123 -11.78 -3.35 -3.89
N CYS A 124 -11.28 -3.27 -2.65
CA CYS A 124 -9.84 -3.22 -2.36
C CYS A 124 -9.13 -4.57 -2.51
N THR A 125 -9.82 -5.69 -2.25
CA THR A 125 -9.21 -7.03 -2.31
C THR A 125 -8.53 -7.35 -3.64
N PRO A 126 -9.19 -7.23 -4.81
CA PRO A 126 -8.53 -7.50 -6.09
C PRO A 126 -7.37 -6.53 -6.37
N ILE A 127 -7.44 -5.27 -5.91
CA ILE A 127 -6.35 -4.29 -6.06
C ILE A 127 -5.13 -4.75 -5.25
N TYR A 128 -5.32 -5.18 -4.00
CA TYR A 128 -4.22 -5.69 -3.16
C TYR A 128 -3.62 -6.99 -3.70
N GLN A 129 -4.45 -7.88 -4.25
CA GLN A 129 -3.95 -9.08 -4.93
C GLN A 129 -3.09 -8.73 -6.15
N ALA A 130 -3.51 -7.75 -6.95
CA ALA A 130 -2.75 -7.28 -8.10
C ALA A 130 -1.42 -6.62 -7.67
N LEU A 131 -1.43 -5.76 -6.64
CA LEU A 131 -0.22 -5.13 -6.11
C LEU A 131 0.79 -6.16 -5.59
N LEU A 132 0.31 -7.16 -4.84
CA LEU A 132 1.16 -8.25 -4.35
C LEU A 132 1.67 -9.14 -5.50
N GLY A 133 0.86 -9.33 -6.55
CA GLY A 133 1.24 -10.05 -7.77
C GLY A 133 2.34 -9.34 -8.57
N ASP A 134 2.23 -8.03 -8.75
CA ASP A 134 3.25 -7.20 -9.39
C ASP A 134 4.54 -7.22 -8.58
N LEU A 135 4.44 -6.97 -7.26
CA LEU A 135 5.60 -7.00 -6.37
C LEU A 135 6.33 -8.34 -6.48
N LYS A 136 5.59 -9.45 -6.47
CA LYS A 136 6.18 -10.78 -6.63
C LYS A 136 6.89 -10.92 -7.98
N SER A 137 6.29 -10.41 -9.05
CA SER A 137 6.84 -10.47 -10.41
C SER A 137 8.10 -9.62 -10.56
N THR A 138 8.19 -8.45 -9.91
CA THR A 138 9.38 -7.58 -9.90
C THR A 138 10.61 -8.26 -9.28
N PHE A 139 10.41 -9.20 -8.36
CA PHE A 139 11.48 -9.93 -7.67
C PHE A 139 11.70 -11.37 -8.17
N SER A 140 10.97 -11.80 -9.21
CA SER A 140 11.08 -13.15 -9.79
C SER A 140 12.15 -13.23 -10.89
#